data_AF-A0A401ZGK3-F1
#
_entry.id   AF-A0A401ZGK3-F1
#
_cell.length_a   1.000
_cell.length_b   1.000
_cell.length_c   1.000
_cell.angle_alpha   90.00
_cell.angle_beta   90.00
_cell.angle_gamma   90.00
#
_symmetry.space_group_name_H-M   'P 1'
#
loop_
_entity.id
_entity.type
_entity.pdbx_description
1 polymer ?
#
loop_
_entity_poly.entity_id
_entity_poly.type
_entity_poly.pdbx_seq_one_letter_code
_entity_poly.pdbx_strand_id
1 'polypeptide(L)'
;MRLSEDATLPSQQILAYLDFGDKLGVYDFCSDQYRPWIRTSRVLVRGDRGEINNTQVRYLEDILTPIQYELARQESSKIGNLEGYFHRGYMAGGEWIYRNPFIDGRLNDDEIATATCLDQMARYVAGGPDLYSLADAAQDQYLSSMIHQSLEINGPVRASTQPWAMAR
;
A
#
# COMPACT_ATOMS: atom_id res chain seq x y z
N MET A 1 -12.45 9.49 -23.42
CA MET A 1 -11.03 9.26 -23.77
C MET A 1 -11.01 8.59 -25.13
N ARG A 2 -10.62 9.30 -26.20
CA ARG A 2 -10.42 8.69 -27.52
C ARG A 2 -9.17 7.81 -27.42
N LEU A 3 -9.26 6.55 -27.82
CA LEU A 3 -8.09 5.72 -28.06
C LEU A 3 -7.34 6.35 -29.24
N SER A 4 -6.29 7.10 -28.93
CA SER A 4 -5.29 7.51 -29.91
C SER A 4 -4.50 6.28 -30.39
N GLU A 5 -3.81 6.42 -31.52
CA GLU A 5 -3.00 5.39 -32.16
C GLU A 5 -2.15 4.55 -31.19
N ASP A 6 -2.02 3.27 -31.52
CA ASP A 6 -1.28 2.25 -30.78
C ASP A 6 0.23 2.56 -30.82
N ALA A 7 0.66 3.44 -29.93
CA ALA A 7 2.05 3.88 -29.82
C ALA A 7 2.68 3.33 -28.54
N THR A 8 3.75 2.53 -28.70
CA THR A 8 4.56 2.07 -27.57
C THR A 8 5.45 3.20 -27.08
N LEU A 9 5.38 3.52 -25.79
CA LEU A 9 6.24 4.50 -25.13
C LEU A 9 7.29 3.77 -24.27
N PRO A 10 8.53 4.27 -24.20
CA PRO A 10 9.52 3.75 -23.25
C PRO A 10 9.03 4.00 -21.81
N SER A 11 9.25 3.00 -20.96
CA SER A 11 8.84 2.96 -19.56
C SER A 11 10.06 2.69 -18.69
N GLN A 12 10.14 3.30 -17.51
CA GLN A 12 11.23 3.11 -16.57
C GLN A 12 10.72 2.40 -15.31
N GLN A 13 11.35 1.27 -14.99
CA GLN A 13 11.14 0.55 -13.74
C GLN A 13 12.35 0.74 -12.83
N ILE A 14 12.10 1.16 -11.60
CA ILE A 14 13.12 1.33 -10.57
C ILE A 14 12.99 0.16 -9.60
N LEU A 15 14.08 -0.61 -9.49
CA LEU A 15 14.25 -1.65 -8.48
C LEU A 15 15.34 -1.21 -7.50
N ALA A 16 14.98 -1.01 -6.23
CA ALA A 16 15.91 -0.61 -5.18
C ALA A 16 15.80 -1.52 -3.95
N TYR A 17 16.95 -1.81 -3.35
CA TYR A 17 17.06 -2.58 -2.11
C TYR A 17 17.38 -1.62 -0.97
N LEU A 18 16.54 -1.63 0.07
CA LEU A 18 16.74 -0.85 1.29
C LEU A 18 17.20 -1.80 2.40
N ASP A 19 18.48 -1.73 2.75
CA ASP A 19 19.08 -2.52 3.81
C ASP A 19 18.91 -1.81 5.17
N PHE A 20 18.15 -2.43 6.07
CA PHE A 20 17.93 -1.95 7.44
C PHE A 20 18.75 -2.74 8.47
N GLY A 21 19.70 -3.57 8.03
CA GLY A 21 20.51 -4.47 8.86
C GLY A 21 19.87 -5.84 8.98
N ASP A 22 18.90 -5.99 9.88
CA ASP A 22 18.18 -7.26 10.11
C ASP A 22 16.99 -7.47 9.16
N LYS A 23 16.63 -6.44 8.38
CA LYS A 23 15.47 -6.42 7.48
C LYS A 23 15.84 -5.86 6.12
N LEU A 24 15.10 -6.31 5.10
CA LEU A 24 15.26 -5.86 3.72
C LEU A 24 13.94 -5.29 3.20
N GLY A 25 13.97 -4.04 2.73
CA GLY A 25 12.93 -3.46 1.89
C GLY A 25 13.26 -3.63 0.42
N VAL A 26 12.26 -3.92 -0.41
CA VAL A 26 12.39 -3.91 -1.87
C VAL A 26 11.38 -2.92 -2.43
N TYR A 27 11.88 -1.91 -3.11
CA TYR A 27 11.08 -0.96 -3.86
C TYR A 27 11.11 -1.35 -5.33
N ASP A 28 9.94 -1.68 -5.88
CA ASP A 28 9.77 -2.06 -7.29
C ASP A 28 8.64 -1.21 -7.88
N PHE A 29 9.00 -0.17 -8.63
CA PHE A 29 8.04 0.82 -9.09
C PHE A 29 8.24 1.21 -10.56
N CYS A 30 7.12 1.42 -11.24
CA CYS A 30 7.04 1.82 -12.63
C CYS A 30 6.03 2.97 -12.77
N SER A 31 6.51 4.18 -13.08
CA SER A 31 5.72 5.42 -12.92
C SER A 31 4.56 5.56 -13.91
N ASP A 32 4.70 5.03 -15.12
CA ASP A 32 3.72 5.11 -16.20
C ASP A 32 2.71 3.94 -16.20
N GLN A 33 2.84 3.02 -15.23
CA GLN A 33 1.98 1.84 -15.09
C GLN A 33 1.29 1.81 -13.74
N TYR A 34 0.60 2.90 -13.39
CA TYR A 34 -0.11 3.04 -12.09
C TYR A 34 -1.42 2.23 -12.02
N ARG A 35 -2.09 1.99 -13.17
CA ARG A 35 -3.33 1.19 -13.26
C ARG A 35 -3.31 0.20 -14.45
N PRO A 36 -2.28 -0.67 -14.54
CA PRO A 36 -2.08 -1.50 -15.71
C PRO A 36 -2.97 -2.75 -15.65
N TRP A 37 -3.53 -3.13 -16.80
CA TRP A 37 -4.23 -4.41 -16.93
C TRP A 37 -3.28 -5.61 -17.01
N ILE A 38 -2.01 -5.35 -17.35
CA ILE A 38 -1.00 -6.36 -17.67
C ILE A 38 0.09 -6.51 -16.61
N ARG A 39 0.02 -5.74 -15.51
CA ARG A 39 0.92 -5.88 -14.36
C ARG A 39 0.11 -5.88 -13.07
N THR A 40 0.52 -6.76 -12.16
CA THR A 40 -0.11 -6.87 -10.85
C THR A 40 0.65 -6.02 -9.85
N SER A 41 -0.06 -5.19 -9.08
CA SER A 41 0.50 -4.57 -7.89
C SER A 41 0.89 -5.65 -6.88
N ARG A 42 2.07 -5.51 -6.27
CA ARG A 42 2.61 -6.52 -5.35
C ARG A 42 2.98 -5.90 -4.02
N VAL A 43 2.42 -6.46 -2.95
CA VAL A 43 2.84 -6.24 -1.57
C VAL A 43 3.22 -7.60 -1.00
N LEU A 44 4.44 -7.73 -0.50
CA LEU A 44 4.93 -8.94 0.15
C LEU A 44 5.59 -8.58 1.48
N VAL A 45 5.05 -9.09 2.57
CA VAL A 45 5.63 -8.99 3.91
C VAL A 45 5.98 -10.40 4.36
N ARG A 46 7.22 -10.61 4.82
CA ARG A 46 7.70 -11.91 5.29
C ARG A 46 8.43 -11.75 6.62
N GLY A 47 8.22 -12.70 7.51
CA GLY A 47 8.92 -12.82 8.77
C GLY A 47 9.11 -14.29 9.15
N ASP A 48 9.66 -14.51 10.33
CA ASP A 48 9.84 -15.83 10.95
C ASP A 48 8.52 -16.58 11.17
N ARG A 49 7.43 -15.85 11.43
CA ARG A 49 6.10 -16.45 11.69
C ARG A 49 5.28 -16.73 10.44
N GLY A 50 5.64 -16.18 9.28
CA GLY A 50 4.84 -16.36 8.07
C GLY A 50 5.00 -15.26 7.01
N GLU A 51 4.03 -15.20 6.11
CA GLU A 51 3.99 -14.27 4.99
C GLU A 51 2.58 -13.72 4.71
N ILE A 52 2.55 -12.49 4.21
CA ILE A 52 1.40 -11.90 3.53
C ILE A 52 1.85 -11.58 2.11
N ASN A 53 1.20 -12.18 1.13
CA ASN A 53 1.42 -11.94 -0.30
C ASN A 53 0.12 -11.44 -0.93
N ASN A 54 0.03 -10.12 -1.14
CA ASN A 54 -1.21 -9.43 -1.51
C ASN A 54 -2.35 -9.78 -0.53
N THR A 55 -3.36 -10.53 -0.98
CA THR A 55 -4.49 -10.95 -0.15
C THR A 55 -4.26 -12.29 0.55
N GLN A 56 -3.19 -13.01 0.23
CA GLN A 56 -2.95 -14.35 0.76
C GLN A 56 -2.12 -14.26 2.04
N VAL A 57 -2.63 -14.79 3.15
CA VAL A 57 -1.96 -14.83 4.45
C VAL A 57 -1.63 -16.26 4.81
N ARG A 58 -0.39 -16.50 5.22
CA ARG A 58 0.09 -17.81 5.69
C ARG A 58 0.96 -17.61 6.92
N TYR A 59 0.71 -18.33 7.99
CA TYR A 59 1.54 -18.28 9.19
C TYR A 59 1.48 -19.58 9.97
N LEU A 60 2.41 -19.76 10.91
CA LEU A 60 2.38 -20.84 11.88
C LEU A 60 1.73 -20.33 13.18
N GLU A 61 0.60 -20.94 13.57
CA GLU A 61 -0.01 -20.69 14.88
C GLU A 61 0.85 -21.28 16.00
N ASP A 62 1.37 -22.48 15.76
CA ASP A 62 2.41 -23.15 16.52
C ASP A 62 3.35 -23.93 15.57
N ILE A 63 4.33 -24.66 16.10
CA ILE A 63 5.36 -25.36 15.31
C ILE A 63 4.80 -26.45 14.37
N LEU A 64 3.58 -26.93 14.59
CA LEU A 64 2.93 -27.98 13.80
C LEU A 64 1.66 -27.52 13.08
N THR A 65 1.13 -26.32 13.39
CA THR A 65 -0.17 -25.85 12.90
C THR A 65 -0.02 -24.71 11.89
N PRO A 66 0.04 -25.01 10.57
CA PRO A 66 0.01 -23.99 9.53
C PRO A 66 -1.41 -23.47 9.30
N ILE A 67 -1.56 -22.15 9.35
CA ILE A 67 -2.80 -21.44 9.04
C ILE A 67 -2.64 -20.73 7.70
N GLN A 68 -3.68 -20.81 6.88
CA GLN A 68 -3.76 -20.09 5.61
C GLN A 68 -5.16 -19.53 5.44
N TYR A 69 -5.26 -18.27 5.04
CA TYR A 69 -6.53 -17.65 4.68
C TYR A 69 -6.31 -16.50 3.69
N GLU A 70 -7.42 -16.00 3.14
CA GLU A 70 -7.44 -14.87 2.24
C GLU A 70 -8.08 -13.64 2.90
N LEU A 71 -7.51 -12.47 2.62
CA LEU A 71 -8.14 -11.16 2.81
C LEU A 71 -9.19 -10.99 1.69
N ALA A 72 -10.38 -11.49 1.94
CA ALA A 72 -11.46 -11.55 0.96
C ALA A 72 -12.13 -10.18 0.81
N ARG A 73 -11.94 -9.56 -0.36
CA ARG A 73 -12.61 -8.31 -0.73
C ARG A 73 -14.11 -8.53 -0.82
N GLN A 74 -14.88 -7.71 -0.11
CA GLN A 74 -16.33 -7.73 -0.11
C GLN A 74 -16.86 -6.58 -0.98
N GLU A 75 -17.72 -6.91 -1.94
CA GLU A 75 -18.45 -5.96 -2.77
C GLU A 75 -19.96 -6.12 -2.54
N SER A 76 -20.71 -5.04 -2.68
CA SER A 76 -22.16 -5.12 -2.81
C SER A 76 -22.53 -5.62 -4.22
N SER A 77 -23.37 -6.66 -4.31
CA SER A 77 -23.59 -7.41 -5.56
C SER A 77 -24.40 -6.64 -6.61
N LYS A 78 -24.26 -7.06 -7.88
CA LYS A 78 -24.99 -6.48 -9.03
C LYS A 78 -26.40 -7.05 -9.25
N ILE A 79 -26.74 -8.19 -8.64
CA ILE A 79 -27.99 -8.92 -8.95
C ILE A 79 -28.78 -9.16 -7.66
N GLY A 80 -30.00 -8.64 -7.62
CA GLY A 80 -30.96 -8.85 -6.53
C GLY A 80 -30.74 -7.99 -5.28
N ASN A 81 -29.58 -7.35 -5.13
CA ASN A 81 -29.30 -6.46 -4.02
C ASN A 81 -29.71 -5.00 -4.34
N LEU A 82 -30.46 -4.37 -3.43
CA LEU A 82 -30.94 -2.98 -3.54
C LEU A 82 -29.91 -1.93 -3.07
N GLU A 83 -28.81 -2.35 -2.46
CA GLU A 83 -27.79 -1.44 -1.92
C GLU A 83 -26.92 -0.79 -3.02
N GLY A 84 -26.95 -1.30 -4.26
CA GLY A 84 -26.09 -0.83 -5.36
C GLY A 84 -24.70 -1.43 -5.33
N TYR A 85 -23.81 -0.95 -6.21
CA TYR A 85 -22.46 -1.50 -6.40
C TYR A 85 -21.38 -0.61 -5.77
N PHE A 86 -20.72 -1.11 -4.73
CA PHE A 86 -19.63 -0.44 -4.03
C PHE A 86 -18.77 -1.45 -3.23
N HIS A 87 -17.56 -1.03 -2.86
CA HIS A 87 -16.68 -1.80 -1.98
C HIS A 87 -17.16 -1.71 -0.53
N ARG A 88 -17.42 -2.85 0.13
CA ARG A 88 -17.84 -2.90 1.55
C ARG A 88 -16.66 -2.94 2.51
N GLY A 89 -15.57 -3.60 2.11
CA GLY A 89 -14.38 -3.78 2.94
C GLY A 89 -13.73 -5.14 2.72
N TYR A 90 -12.93 -5.59 3.69
CA TYR A 90 -12.24 -6.87 3.65
C TYR A 90 -12.59 -7.72 4.87
N MET A 91 -12.77 -9.01 4.62
CA MET A 91 -12.93 -10.02 5.66
C MET A 91 -11.77 -11.01 5.63
N ALA A 92 -11.39 -11.54 6.79
CA ALA A 92 -10.40 -12.61 6.93
C ALA A 92 -10.73 -13.45 8.16
N GLY A 93 -10.58 -14.78 8.07
CA GLY A 93 -10.85 -15.67 9.21
C GLY A 93 -12.28 -15.61 9.77
N GLY A 94 -13.27 -15.15 8.98
CA GLY A 94 -14.64 -14.95 9.43
C GLY A 94 -14.92 -13.58 10.06
N GLU A 95 -13.91 -12.72 10.20
CA GLU A 95 -14.03 -11.40 10.81
C GLU A 95 -13.83 -10.27 9.80
N TRP A 96 -14.39 -9.10 10.10
CA TRP A 96 -14.13 -7.88 9.32
C TRP A 96 -12.83 -7.24 9.77
N ILE A 97 -11.82 -7.25 8.91
CA ILE A 97 -10.53 -6.61 9.18
C ILE A 97 -10.48 -5.16 8.70
N TYR A 98 -11.37 -4.80 7.76
CA TYR A 98 -11.54 -3.46 7.26
C TYR A 98 -12.98 -3.25 6.78
N ARG A 99 -13.57 -2.11 7.11
CA ARG A 99 -14.88 -1.69 6.61
C ARG A 99 -14.73 -0.34 5.93
N ASN A 100 -15.22 -0.23 4.70
CA ASN A 100 -15.22 1.02 3.96
C ASN A 100 -16.19 2.02 4.62
N PRO A 101 -15.73 3.19 5.10
CA PRO A 101 -16.61 4.19 5.69
C PRO A 101 -17.36 5.02 4.62
N PHE A 102 -16.98 4.93 3.34
CA PHE A 102 -17.50 5.75 2.24
C PHE A 102 -18.37 4.93 1.26
N ILE A 103 -19.36 4.20 1.78
CA ILE A 103 -20.19 3.27 1.00
C ILE A 103 -21.05 3.95 -0.09
N ASP A 104 -21.49 5.19 0.14
CA ASP A 104 -22.38 5.92 -0.78
C ASP A 104 -21.64 6.50 -2.00
N GLY A 105 -20.32 6.67 -1.91
CA GLY A 105 -19.54 7.39 -2.91
C GLY A 105 -19.17 6.58 -4.16
N ARG A 106 -19.36 5.25 -4.14
CA ARG A 106 -18.88 4.31 -5.19
C ARG A 106 -17.40 4.53 -5.57
N LEU A 107 -16.61 4.91 -4.58
CA LEU A 107 -15.21 5.22 -4.73
C LEU A 107 -14.40 3.95 -5.00
N ASN A 108 -13.40 4.05 -5.86
CA ASN A 108 -12.38 3.00 -6.00
C ASN A 108 -11.38 3.04 -4.83
N ASP A 109 -10.51 2.04 -4.72
CA ASP A 109 -9.62 1.88 -3.56
C ASP A 109 -8.71 3.11 -3.31
N ASP A 110 -8.22 3.76 -4.37
CA ASP A 110 -7.38 4.98 -4.32
C ASP A 110 -8.19 6.21 -3.88
N GLU A 111 -9.42 6.32 -4.36
CA GLU A 111 -10.36 7.36 -3.93
C GLU A 111 -10.81 7.19 -2.48
N ILE A 112 -11.00 5.94 -2.02
CA ILE A 112 -11.30 5.61 -0.63
C ILE A 112 -10.10 5.98 0.27
N ALA A 113 -8.88 5.67 -0.14
CA ALA A 113 -7.67 6.06 0.59
C ALA A 113 -7.55 7.59 0.67
N THR A 114 -7.77 8.29 -0.44
CA THR A 114 -7.77 9.76 -0.49
C THR A 114 -8.84 10.37 0.41
N ALA A 115 -10.08 9.88 0.34
CA ALA A 115 -11.17 10.32 1.20
C ALA A 115 -10.86 10.08 2.68
N THR A 116 -10.22 8.95 3.00
CA THR A 116 -9.75 8.63 4.36
C THR A 116 -8.73 9.66 4.86
N CYS A 117 -7.74 10.03 4.04
CA CYS A 117 -6.76 11.06 4.39
C CYS A 117 -7.43 12.42 4.64
N LEU A 118 -8.36 12.83 3.79
CA LEU A 118 -9.07 14.11 3.93
C LEU A 118 -9.95 14.16 5.18
N ASP A 119 -10.72 13.10 5.43
CA ASP A 119 -11.59 12.97 6.62
C ASP A 119 -10.76 13.00 7.91
N GLN A 120 -9.65 12.27 7.97
CA GLN A 120 -8.78 12.27 9.14
C GLN A 120 -8.03 13.59 9.33
N MET A 121 -7.59 14.23 8.25
CA MET A 121 -6.99 15.57 8.32
C MET A 121 -7.97 16.59 8.90
N ALA A 122 -9.24 16.55 8.47
CA ALA A 122 -10.28 17.41 9.04
C ALA A 122 -10.47 17.19 10.55
N ARG A 123 -10.45 15.93 11.01
CA ARG A 123 -10.50 15.60 12.45
C ARG A 123 -9.27 16.11 13.20
N TYR A 124 -8.08 15.93 12.63
CA TYR A 124 -6.83 16.40 13.23
C TYR A 124 -6.82 17.92 13.41
N VAL A 125 -7.20 18.69 12.37
CA VAL A 125 -7.32 20.15 12.45
C VAL A 125 -8.36 20.60 13.49
N ALA A 126 -9.39 19.78 13.74
CA ALA A 126 -10.37 20.01 14.79
C ALA A 126 -9.90 19.59 16.20
N GLY A 127 -8.63 19.21 16.38
CA GLY A 127 -8.04 18.80 17.66
C GLY A 127 -8.07 17.29 17.94
N GLY A 128 -8.42 16.47 16.94
CA GLY A 128 -8.34 15.01 17.00
C GLY A 128 -6.90 14.47 16.93
N PRO A 129 -6.72 13.14 17.01
CA PRO A 129 -5.40 12.52 16.89
C PRO A 129 -4.82 12.70 15.48
N ASP A 130 -3.49 12.66 15.40
CA ASP A 130 -2.79 12.58 14.13
C ASP A 130 -3.03 11.22 13.45
N LEU A 131 -3.02 11.20 12.11
CA LEU A 131 -3.12 10.00 11.28
C LEU A 131 -1.73 9.48 10.92
N TYR A 132 -0.89 10.36 10.38
CA TYR A 132 0.42 10.01 9.84
C TYR A 132 1.35 11.19 10.07
N SER A 133 2.36 10.98 10.91
CA SER A 133 3.14 12.09 11.43
C SER A 133 4.01 12.72 10.36
N LEU A 134 4.32 14.01 10.54
CA LEU A 134 5.31 14.69 9.72
C LEU A 134 6.67 13.97 9.75
N ALA A 135 7.02 13.35 10.88
CA ALA A 135 8.26 12.58 11.02
C ALA A 135 8.26 11.32 10.14
N ASP A 136 7.14 10.61 10.06
CA ASP A 136 7.00 9.44 9.19
C ASP A 136 7.03 9.87 7.71
N ALA A 137 6.28 10.91 7.34
CA ALA A 137 6.26 11.45 5.98
C ALA A 137 7.63 11.97 5.52
N ALA A 138 8.37 12.66 6.41
CA ALA A 138 9.73 13.11 6.13
C ALA A 138 10.69 11.93 5.93
N GLN A 139 10.52 10.85 6.72
CA GLN A 139 11.32 9.65 6.57
C GLN A 139 11.09 8.97 5.22
N ASP A 140 9.85 8.84 4.76
CA ASP A 140 9.53 8.26 3.45
C ASP A 140 10.14 9.07 2.31
N GLN A 141 9.98 10.39 2.36
CA GLN A 141 10.55 11.30 1.36
C GLN A 141 12.08 11.23 1.34
N TYR A 142 12.71 11.07 2.50
CA TYR A 142 14.15 10.89 2.60
C TYR A 142 14.60 9.57 1.96
N LEU A 143 13.90 8.46 2.23
CA LEU A 143 14.20 7.17 1.58
C LEU A 143 14.02 7.24 0.06
N SER A 144 12.97 7.90 -0.43
CA SER A 144 12.78 8.17 -1.87
C SER A 144 13.96 8.96 -2.46
N SER A 145 14.42 9.99 -1.74
CA SER A 145 15.58 10.78 -2.17
C SER A 145 16.87 9.95 -2.20
N MET A 146 17.07 9.03 -1.25
CA MET A 146 18.20 8.10 -1.26
C MET A 146 18.14 7.12 -2.44
N ILE A 147 16.95 6.63 -2.79
CA ILE A 147 16.77 5.78 -3.98
C ILE A 147 17.18 6.56 -5.24
N HIS A 148 16.72 7.80 -5.40
CA HIS A 148 17.09 8.62 -6.56
C HIS A 148 18.59 8.93 -6.59
N GLN A 149 19.20 9.29 -5.47
CA GLN A 149 20.63 9.51 -5.39
C GLN A 149 21.43 8.25 -5.77
N SER A 150 20.99 7.07 -5.33
CA SER A 150 21.61 5.79 -5.69
C SER A 150 21.57 5.53 -7.19
N LEU A 151 20.45 5.89 -7.86
CA LEU A 151 20.32 5.80 -9.31
C LEU A 151 21.26 6.76 -10.03
N GLU A 152 21.39 8.01 -9.55
CA GLU A 152 22.25 9.03 -10.17
C GLU A 152 23.73 8.62 -10.16
N ILE A 153 24.22 8.05 -9.06
CA ILE A 153 25.61 7.59 -8.95
C ILE A 153 25.82 6.16 -9.45
N ASN A 154 24.75 5.47 -9.83
CA ASN A 154 24.73 4.05 -10.18
C ASN A 154 25.46 3.16 -9.15
N GLY A 155 25.11 3.33 -7.87
CA GLY A 155 25.80 2.67 -6.77
C GLY A 155 25.10 2.81 -5.42
N PRO A 156 25.52 2.04 -4.40
CA PRO A 156 24.89 2.08 -3.09
C PRO A 156 25.12 3.43 -2.40
N VAL A 157 24.10 3.93 -1.73
CA VAL A 157 24.18 5.09 -0.84
C VAL A 157 23.91 4.67 0.60
N ARG A 158 24.53 5.36 1.55
CA ARG A 158 24.30 5.12 2.97
C ARG A 158 23.39 6.20 3.55
N ALA A 159 22.22 5.80 4.02
CA ALA A 159 21.34 6.67 4.76
C ALA A 159 21.95 7.04 6.13
N SER A 160 21.68 8.26 6.59
CA SER A 160 22.04 8.77 7.91
C SER A 160 20.79 9.01 8.75
N THR A 161 20.94 8.96 10.07
CA THR A 161 19.86 9.29 11.01
C THR A 161 19.44 10.75 10.82
N GLN A 162 18.16 10.96 10.59
CA GLN A 162 17.59 12.28 10.32
C GLN A 162 17.03 12.92 11.61
N PRO A 163 16.93 14.26 11.69
CA PRO A 163 16.51 14.95 12.91
C PRO A 163 15.11 14.54 13.41
N TRP A 164 14.19 14.21 12.49
CA TRP A 164 12.84 13.77 12.85
C TRP A 164 12.78 12.37 13.48
N ALA A 165 13.87 11.59 13.44
CA ALA A 165 13.94 10.32 14.16
C ALA A 165 13.86 10.49 15.68
N MET A 166 14.18 11.68 16.21
CA MET A 166 14.06 11.99 17.64
C MET A 166 12.65 12.44 18.06
N ALA A 167 11.75 12.64 17.10
CA ALA A 167 10.36 13.05 17.35
C ALA A 167 9.39 11.87 17.41
N ARG A 168 9.88 10.64 17.27
CA ARG A 168 9.13 9.38 17.41
C ARG A 168 9.16 8.87 18.84
#